data_AF-A0A1I4SWJ4-F1
#
_entry.id   AF-A0A1I4SWJ4-F1
#
_cell.length_a   1.000
_cell.length_b   1.000
_cell.length_c   1.000
_cell.angle_alpha   90.00
_cell.angle_beta   90.00
_cell.angle_gamma   90.00
#
_symmetry.space_group_name_H-M   'P 1'
#
loop_
_entity.id
_entity.type
_entity.pdbx_description
1 polymer ?
#
loop_
_entity_poly.entity_id
_entity_poly.type
_entity_poly.pdbx_seq_one_letter_code
_entity_poly.pdbx_strand_id
1 'polypeptide(L)'
;MIKDARIAKYRKMLAEAPNYEVWKAAALELDFLEGNAEWKEEFVSDLYHYELIYDRLSNLKQYRQQNDFERLKRALREGLHHDLGNMGNAALYTRSRVGTKHLIEEYITQVCESLDFLCDNPVPGFPVADKLQFFRDTLTSYGRPTLLLSGGATLGMFHFGVIKALWEKGLLPQVVAGSSSGAIIAAILGVHTDAEIPEMLVPENHNLKAWKWRGLLSAMRGDGLMDQEQLRSCLRANIGEYSFEEAYQRTGRSINISVSPVQANQKARLLCGYTSPYLLVWSAALASAAVPGIFPPVTLMKKDLHGNALPYMPKVKFVDGSVVSDLPIERLMHLYDVNFTIVSQTNPHVVPFLSGRGEDEKLSLARLPMHLLKSEIQFHGQGVFDYLRKRLRPELLRQVSGQMYTIMAQRYSGDVTIAPSYSVRDFSRMLANPDPAYVREMILAGERATWPKISMIRSHARISKTLERCVRRLKQQNRRTAELRLISNSDSSAS
;
A
#
# COMPACT_ATOMS: atom_id res chain seq x y z
N MET A 1 9.02 -18.20 38.71
CA MET A 1 8.29 -18.25 37.43
C MET A 1 9.16 -18.98 36.42
N ILE A 2 8.98 -20.29 36.25
CA ILE A 2 9.78 -21.08 35.32
C ILE A 2 9.36 -20.63 33.91
N LYS A 3 10.25 -19.97 33.17
CA LYS A 3 9.99 -19.66 31.75
C LYS A 3 9.85 -20.98 31.03
N ASP A 4 8.65 -21.31 30.56
CA ASP A 4 8.40 -22.52 29.76
C ASP A 4 9.38 -22.55 28.58
N ALA A 5 10.25 -23.56 28.55
CA ALA A 5 11.29 -23.70 27.54
C ALA A 5 10.69 -23.77 26.12
N ARG A 6 9.42 -24.20 25.99
CA ARG A 6 8.68 -24.24 24.72
C ARG A 6 8.41 -22.85 24.17
N ILE A 7 8.08 -21.87 25.03
CA ILE A 7 7.85 -20.48 24.61
C ILE A 7 9.15 -19.90 24.01
N ALA A 8 10.30 -20.12 24.65
CA ALA A 8 11.58 -19.66 24.13
C ALA A 8 11.91 -20.31 22.77
N LYS A 9 11.66 -21.62 22.63
CA LYS A 9 11.84 -22.35 21.37
C LYS A 9 11.00 -21.75 20.24
N TYR A 10 9.70 -21.57 20.44
CA TYR A 10 8.84 -21.06 19.37
C TYR A 10 9.07 -19.58 19.06
N ARG A 11 9.48 -18.75 20.05
CA ARG A 11 9.92 -17.37 19.77
C ARG A 11 11.13 -17.32 18.85
N LYS A 12 12.11 -18.22 19.06
CA LYS A 12 13.25 -18.37 18.16
C LYS A 12 12.81 -18.82 16.76
N MET A 13 11.95 -19.83 16.67
CA MET A 13 11.40 -20.30 15.39
C MET A 13 10.65 -19.19 14.63
N LEU A 14 9.91 -18.35 15.34
CA LEU A 14 9.20 -17.21 14.75
C LEU A 14 10.16 -16.17 14.17
N ALA A 15 11.24 -15.83 14.90
CA ALA A 15 12.24 -14.87 14.44
C ALA A 15 13.08 -15.38 13.26
N GLU A 16 13.37 -16.68 13.23
CA GLU A 16 14.21 -17.33 12.21
C GLU A 16 13.40 -17.94 11.05
N ALA A 17 12.07 -17.79 11.06
CA ALA A 17 11.19 -18.42 10.07
C ALA A 17 11.58 -18.05 8.63
N PRO A 18 11.75 -19.04 7.73
CA PRO A 18 12.14 -18.80 6.33
C PRO A 18 10.96 -18.46 5.42
N ASN A 19 9.73 -18.78 5.84
CA ASN A 19 8.50 -18.53 5.10
C ASN A 19 7.31 -18.38 6.05
N TYR A 20 6.18 -17.92 5.49
CA TYR A 20 4.97 -17.67 6.29
C TYR A 20 4.40 -18.92 6.93
N GLU A 21 4.47 -20.11 6.31
CA GLU A 21 3.83 -21.30 6.87
C GLU A 21 4.55 -21.78 8.14
N VAL A 22 5.90 -21.74 8.14
CA VAL A 22 6.70 -22.01 9.34
C VAL A 22 6.44 -20.95 10.41
N TRP A 23 6.39 -19.67 10.01
CA TRP A 23 6.07 -18.57 10.92
C TRP A 23 4.68 -18.75 11.57
N LYS A 24 3.67 -19.09 10.77
CA LYS A 24 2.28 -19.28 11.20
C LYS A 24 2.16 -20.46 12.15
N ALA A 25 2.82 -21.59 11.86
CA ALA A 25 2.82 -22.76 12.75
C ALA A 25 3.41 -22.41 14.13
N ALA A 26 4.58 -21.76 14.17
CA ALA A 26 5.18 -21.31 15.43
C ALA A 26 4.31 -20.27 16.16
N ALA A 27 3.65 -19.37 15.41
CA ALA A 27 2.78 -18.36 15.95
C ALA A 27 1.50 -18.94 16.60
N LEU A 28 0.88 -19.95 15.98
CA LEU A 28 -0.28 -20.65 16.53
C LEU A 28 0.06 -21.39 17.83
N GLU A 29 1.20 -22.09 17.86
CA GLU A 29 1.68 -22.76 19.06
C GLU A 29 1.97 -21.78 20.21
N LEU A 30 2.56 -20.62 19.90
CA LEU A 30 2.74 -19.56 20.89
C LEU A 30 1.43 -18.98 21.38
N ASP A 31 0.48 -18.73 20.47
CA ASP A 31 -0.83 -18.22 20.84
C ASP A 31 -1.58 -19.19 21.76
N PHE A 32 -1.45 -20.51 21.54
CA PHE A 32 -1.99 -21.52 22.44
C PHE A 32 -1.29 -21.51 23.81
N LEU A 33 0.05 -21.51 23.85
CA LEU A 33 0.81 -21.52 25.11
C LEU A 33 0.66 -20.25 25.95
N GLU A 34 0.40 -19.10 25.31
CA GLU A 34 0.22 -17.81 25.97
C GLU A 34 -1.26 -17.51 26.31
N GLY A 35 -2.20 -18.42 26.02
CA GLY A 35 -3.63 -18.27 26.33
C GLY A 35 -4.40 -17.35 25.35
N ASN A 36 -3.80 -17.03 24.21
CA ASN A 36 -4.40 -16.17 23.19
C ASN A 36 -5.43 -16.92 22.35
N ALA A 37 -5.45 -18.26 22.36
CA ALA A 37 -6.47 -19.05 21.68
C ALA A 37 -7.83 -18.92 22.38
N GLU A 38 -7.86 -19.08 23.71
CA GLU A 38 -9.06 -18.89 24.54
C GLU A 38 -9.58 -17.45 24.45
N TRP A 39 -8.68 -16.48 24.40
CA TRP A 39 -9.05 -15.07 24.18
C TRP A 39 -9.80 -14.85 22.86
N LYS A 40 -9.57 -15.64 21.81
CA LYS A 40 -10.31 -15.48 20.53
C LYS A 40 -11.74 -15.98 20.60
N GLU A 41 -11.97 -17.03 21.40
CA GLU A 41 -13.28 -17.64 21.61
C GLU A 41 -14.19 -16.73 22.45
N GLU A 42 -13.62 -15.96 23.38
CA GLU A 42 -14.39 -15.01 24.17
C GLU A 42 -14.90 -13.84 23.30
N PHE A 43 -16.22 -13.72 23.15
CA PHE A 43 -16.82 -12.64 22.35
C PHE A 43 -16.62 -11.27 23.01
N VAL A 44 -16.73 -11.19 24.33
CA VAL A 44 -16.69 -9.93 25.08
C VAL A 44 -15.30 -9.31 25.01
N SER A 45 -15.24 -8.01 24.70
CA SER A 45 -14.03 -7.20 24.79
C SER A 45 -14.39 -5.73 24.72
N ASP A 46 -13.67 -4.90 25.49
CA ASP A 46 -13.81 -3.44 25.44
C ASP A 46 -13.24 -2.82 24.15
N LEU A 47 -12.55 -3.61 23.33
CA LEU A 47 -11.87 -3.14 22.13
C LEU A 47 -12.81 -2.97 20.94
N TYR A 48 -14.00 -3.57 20.96
CA TYR A 48 -15.00 -3.52 19.88
C TYR A 48 -16.43 -3.74 20.40
N HIS A 49 -17.42 -3.24 19.67
CA HIS A 49 -18.84 -3.39 20.03
C HIS A 49 -19.34 -4.78 19.62
N TYR A 50 -19.05 -5.79 20.46
CA TYR A 50 -19.36 -7.19 20.16
C TYR A 50 -20.87 -7.47 19.98
N GLU A 51 -21.74 -6.82 20.76
CA GLU A 51 -23.21 -6.96 20.64
C GLU A 51 -23.70 -6.56 19.24
N LEU A 52 -23.25 -5.40 18.74
CA LEU A 52 -23.58 -4.91 17.40
C LEU A 52 -23.14 -5.90 16.31
N ILE A 53 -21.92 -6.45 16.42
CA ILE A 53 -21.39 -7.42 15.45
C ILE A 53 -22.18 -8.73 15.51
N TYR A 54 -22.51 -9.20 16.72
CA TYR A 54 -23.29 -10.42 16.92
C TYR A 54 -24.71 -10.31 16.36
N ASP A 55 -25.41 -9.21 16.63
CA ASP A 55 -26.76 -8.96 16.11
C ASP A 55 -26.76 -8.91 14.58
N ARG A 56 -25.76 -8.24 13.99
CA ARG A 56 -25.60 -8.16 12.54
C ARG A 56 -25.32 -9.53 11.93
N LEU A 57 -24.42 -10.32 12.53
CA LEU A 57 -24.11 -11.69 12.11
C LEU A 57 -25.38 -12.56 12.13
N SER A 58 -26.13 -12.52 13.23
CA SER A 58 -27.37 -13.29 13.41
C SER A 58 -28.42 -12.93 12.36
N ASN A 59 -28.64 -11.64 12.14
CA ASN A 59 -29.57 -11.14 11.11
C ASN A 59 -29.17 -11.60 9.70
N LEU A 60 -27.90 -11.47 9.32
CA LEU A 60 -27.42 -11.89 7.99
C LEU A 60 -27.56 -13.41 7.78
N LYS A 61 -27.32 -14.21 8.81
CA LYS A 61 -27.55 -15.66 8.78
C LYS A 61 -29.04 -15.97 8.57
N GLN A 62 -29.91 -15.33 9.34
CA GLN A 62 -31.36 -15.53 9.26
C GLN A 62 -31.90 -15.16 7.87
N TYR A 63 -31.56 -13.99 7.33
CA TYR A 63 -32.04 -13.56 6.01
C TYR A 63 -31.59 -14.50 4.90
N ARG A 64 -30.35 -15.01 4.98
CA ARG A 64 -29.84 -15.99 4.02
C ARG A 64 -30.56 -17.34 4.13
N GLN A 65 -30.76 -17.86 5.35
CA GLN A 65 -31.46 -19.13 5.56
C GLN A 65 -32.92 -19.09 5.08
N GLN A 66 -33.59 -17.94 5.25
CA GLN A 66 -34.97 -17.73 4.82
C GLN A 66 -35.10 -17.36 3.34
N ASN A 67 -34.00 -17.22 2.61
CA ASN A 67 -33.96 -16.66 1.25
C ASN A 67 -34.69 -15.29 1.14
N ASP A 68 -34.62 -14.47 2.20
CA ASP A 68 -35.16 -13.11 2.20
C ASP A 68 -34.18 -12.16 1.51
N PHE A 69 -34.23 -12.18 0.17
CA PHE A 69 -33.33 -11.41 -0.67
C PHE A 69 -33.47 -9.89 -0.48
N GLU A 70 -34.67 -9.39 -0.21
CA GLU A 70 -34.90 -7.95 -0.05
C GLU A 70 -34.25 -7.42 1.23
N ARG A 71 -34.45 -8.09 2.36
CA ARG A 71 -33.78 -7.70 3.62
C ARG A 71 -32.28 -7.89 3.54
N LEU A 72 -31.82 -8.97 2.91
CA LEU A 72 -30.38 -9.21 2.74
C LEU A 72 -29.71 -8.11 1.91
N LYS A 73 -30.31 -7.71 0.78
CA LYS A 73 -29.82 -6.59 -0.05
C LYS A 73 -29.70 -5.30 0.75
N ARG A 74 -30.76 -4.91 1.48
CA ARG A 74 -30.76 -3.67 2.29
C ARG A 74 -29.72 -3.72 3.40
N ALA A 75 -29.65 -4.85 4.13
CA ALA A 75 -28.70 -5.05 5.21
C ALA A 75 -27.23 -4.95 4.77
N LEU A 76 -26.92 -5.38 3.55
CA LEU A 76 -25.58 -5.27 2.96
C LEU A 76 -25.33 -3.87 2.36
N ARG A 77 -26.32 -3.24 1.71
CA ARG A 77 -26.13 -1.93 1.08
C ARG A 77 -25.94 -0.81 2.11
N GLU A 78 -26.71 -0.85 3.19
CA GLU A 78 -26.76 0.21 4.20
C GLU A 78 -25.84 -0.08 5.39
N GLY A 79 -25.63 -1.35 5.74
CA GLY A 79 -24.94 -1.74 6.96
C GLY A 79 -23.48 -2.13 6.81
N LEU A 80 -22.89 -1.99 5.61
CA LEU A 80 -21.46 -2.25 5.40
C LEU A 80 -20.65 -0.96 5.58
N HIS A 81 -20.05 -0.84 6.76
CA HIS A 81 -19.06 0.19 7.07
C HIS A 81 -17.69 -0.48 7.29
N HIS A 82 -16.62 0.18 6.83
CA HIS A 82 -15.26 -0.38 6.83
C HIS A 82 -14.77 -0.82 8.22
N ASP A 83 -15.15 -0.09 9.26
CA ASP A 83 -14.76 -0.36 10.65
C ASP A 83 -15.99 -0.39 11.58
N LEU A 84 -16.99 -1.19 11.20
CA LEU A 84 -18.20 -1.35 11.99
C LEU A 84 -17.84 -1.84 13.40
N GLY A 85 -18.33 -1.13 14.42
CA GLY A 85 -18.12 -1.51 15.81
C GLY A 85 -16.66 -1.56 16.25
N ASN A 86 -15.74 -0.86 15.56
CA ASN A 86 -14.30 -0.87 15.84
C ASN A 86 -13.65 -2.27 15.67
N MET A 87 -14.19 -3.12 14.78
CA MET A 87 -13.66 -4.46 14.48
C MET A 87 -12.25 -4.45 13.86
N GLY A 88 -11.82 -3.29 13.37
CA GLY A 88 -10.51 -2.99 12.81
C GLY A 88 -9.47 -2.50 13.81
N ASN A 89 -9.82 -2.40 15.10
CA ASN A 89 -8.91 -1.90 16.13
C ASN A 89 -7.60 -2.69 16.14
N ALA A 90 -6.47 -1.98 15.92
CA ALA A 90 -5.15 -2.59 15.85
C ALA A 90 -4.81 -3.42 17.11
N ALA A 91 -5.30 -3.03 18.29
CA ALA A 91 -5.05 -3.75 19.55
C ALA A 91 -5.55 -5.20 19.50
N LEU A 92 -6.69 -5.46 18.84
CA LEU A 92 -7.23 -6.81 18.65
C LEU A 92 -6.25 -7.72 17.90
N TYR A 93 -5.51 -7.15 16.94
CA TYR A 93 -4.55 -7.87 16.10
C TYR A 93 -3.13 -7.91 16.68
N THR A 94 -2.92 -7.35 17.87
CA THR A 94 -1.65 -7.47 18.61
C THR A 94 -1.70 -8.54 19.71
N ARG A 95 -2.90 -8.83 20.24
CA ARG A 95 -3.15 -9.86 21.26
C ARG A 95 -2.83 -11.26 20.75
N SER A 96 -3.20 -11.53 19.50
CA SER A 96 -2.95 -12.80 18.82
C SER A 96 -2.05 -12.56 17.62
N ARG A 97 -1.15 -13.51 17.35
CA ARG A 97 -0.26 -13.46 16.18
C ARG A 97 -0.98 -13.87 14.90
N VAL A 98 -1.93 -14.80 15.00
CA VAL A 98 -2.68 -15.31 13.84
C VAL A 98 -4.18 -15.17 14.05
N GLY A 99 -4.76 -14.15 13.42
CA GLY A 99 -6.21 -13.90 13.49
C GLY A 99 -6.56 -12.99 14.66
N THR A 100 -7.86 -12.82 14.86
CA THR A 100 -8.45 -11.97 15.92
C THR A 100 -9.60 -12.72 16.60
N LYS A 101 -10.49 -11.99 17.30
CA LYS A 101 -11.74 -12.53 17.86
C LYS A 101 -12.53 -13.29 16.79
N HIS A 102 -12.96 -14.51 17.12
CA HIS A 102 -13.69 -15.37 16.17
C HIS A 102 -15.01 -14.75 15.71
N LEU A 103 -15.69 -13.99 16.58
CA LEU A 103 -16.90 -13.26 16.21
C LEU A 103 -16.68 -12.30 15.02
N ILE A 104 -15.55 -11.60 14.98
CA ILE A 104 -15.21 -10.69 13.87
C ILE A 104 -14.93 -11.49 12.60
N GLU A 105 -14.15 -12.57 12.71
CA GLU A 105 -13.80 -13.41 11.55
C GLU A 105 -15.04 -14.10 10.95
N GLU A 106 -15.97 -14.54 11.80
CA GLU A 106 -17.23 -15.15 11.41
C GLU A 106 -18.18 -14.13 10.78
N TYR A 107 -18.29 -12.92 11.35
CA TYR A 107 -19.05 -11.82 10.76
C TYR A 107 -18.55 -11.47 9.35
N ILE A 108 -17.25 -11.27 9.18
CA ILE A 108 -16.64 -10.97 7.87
C ILE A 108 -16.89 -12.12 6.89
N THR A 109 -16.77 -13.37 7.34
CA THR A 109 -17.05 -14.56 6.53
C THR A 109 -18.50 -14.57 6.07
N GLN A 110 -19.45 -14.39 6.99
CA GLN A 110 -20.88 -14.36 6.68
C GLN A 110 -21.23 -13.25 5.68
N VAL A 111 -20.66 -12.04 5.85
CA VAL A 111 -20.83 -10.95 4.88
C VAL A 111 -20.37 -11.35 3.49
N CYS A 112 -19.18 -11.93 3.37
CA CYS A 112 -18.63 -12.36 2.09
C CYS A 112 -19.50 -13.44 1.44
N GLU A 113 -19.92 -14.43 2.21
CA GLU A 113 -20.80 -15.49 1.70
C GLU A 113 -22.17 -14.96 1.28
N SER A 114 -22.73 -13.99 2.01
CA SER A 114 -23.97 -13.32 1.62
C SER A 114 -23.82 -12.50 0.33
N LEU A 115 -22.67 -11.85 0.13
CA LEU A 115 -22.34 -11.15 -1.12
C LEU A 115 -22.19 -12.12 -2.29
N ASP A 116 -21.47 -13.22 -2.11
CA ASP A 116 -21.32 -14.28 -3.12
C ASP A 116 -22.68 -14.91 -3.45
N PHE A 117 -23.50 -15.18 -2.44
CA PHE A 117 -24.86 -15.71 -2.60
C PHE A 117 -25.74 -14.80 -3.48
N LEU A 118 -25.77 -13.49 -3.22
CA LEU A 118 -26.50 -12.54 -4.05
C LEU A 118 -25.93 -12.38 -5.47
N CYS A 119 -24.60 -12.49 -5.62
CA CYS A 119 -23.94 -12.41 -6.91
C CYS A 119 -24.34 -13.59 -7.80
N ASP A 120 -24.17 -14.80 -7.30
CA ASP A 120 -24.15 -16.02 -8.11
C ASP A 120 -25.55 -16.65 -8.33
N ASN A 121 -26.50 -16.41 -7.42
CA ASN A 121 -27.83 -17.03 -7.49
C ASN A 121 -28.84 -16.14 -8.22
N PRO A 122 -29.77 -16.68 -9.02
CA PRO A 122 -30.87 -15.89 -9.58
C PRO A 122 -31.75 -15.35 -8.44
N VAL A 123 -32.01 -14.03 -8.47
CA VAL A 123 -32.84 -13.35 -7.48
C VAL A 123 -34.04 -12.72 -8.22
N PRO A 124 -35.29 -13.05 -7.84
CA PRO A 124 -36.48 -12.48 -8.47
C PRO A 124 -36.43 -10.94 -8.47
N GLY A 125 -36.73 -10.33 -9.62
CA GLY A 125 -36.72 -8.87 -9.75
C GLY A 125 -35.35 -8.21 -9.64
N PHE A 126 -34.24 -8.97 -9.71
CA PHE A 126 -32.88 -8.43 -9.60
C PHE A 126 -31.97 -8.94 -10.73
N PRO A 127 -32.12 -8.38 -11.95
CA PRO A 127 -31.36 -8.78 -13.12
C PRO A 127 -29.86 -8.43 -13.00
N VAL A 128 -29.04 -9.01 -13.88
CA VAL A 128 -27.56 -8.84 -13.87
C VAL A 128 -27.12 -7.38 -13.90
N ALA A 129 -27.83 -6.52 -14.64
CA ALA A 129 -27.54 -5.09 -14.72
C ALA A 129 -27.70 -4.40 -13.35
N ASP A 130 -28.81 -4.65 -12.67
CA ASP A 130 -29.11 -4.07 -11.36
C ASP A 130 -28.18 -4.63 -10.28
N LYS A 131 -27.84 -5.93 -10.36
CA LYS A 131 -26.79 -6.53 -9.52
C LYS A 131 -25.48 -5.79 -9.70
N LEU A 132 -25.05 -5.60 -10.94
CA LEU A 132 -23.78 -4.92 -11.22
C LEU A 132 -23.77 -3.50 -10.64
N GLN A 133 -24.89 -2.77 -10.75
CA GLN A 133 -25.03 -1.44 -10.14
C GLN A 133 -24.96 -1.51 -8.61
N PHE A 134 -25.73 -2.40 -7.98
CA PHE A 134 -25.70 -2.63 -6.53
C PHE A 134 -24.28 -2.90 -6.00
N PHE A 135 -23.53 -3.82 -6.64
CA PHE A 135 -22.18 -4.16 -6.20
C PHE A 135 -21.18 -3.02 -6.42
N ARG A 136 -21.33 -2.25 -7.50
CA ARG A 136 -20.50 -1.05 -7.73
C ARG A 136 -20.74 0.00 -6.66
N ASP A 137 -22.01 0.31 -6.39
CA ASP A 137 -22.39 1.33 -5.42
C ASP A 137 -22.00 0.92 -3.99
N THR A 138 -22.16 -0.35 -3.65
CA THR A 138 -21.71 -0.92 -2.38
C THR A 138 -20.20 -0.86 -2.24
N LEU A 139 -19.44 -1.16 -3.31
CA LEU A 139 -17.98 -1.09 -3.30
C LEU A 139 -17.45 0.34 -3.21
N THR A 140 -18.05 1.30 -3.93
CA THR A 140 -17.70 2.72 -3.82
C THR A 140 -17.98 3.25 -2.41
N SER A 141 -19.11 2.85 -1.80
CA SER A 141 -19.44 3.23 -0.42
C SER A 141 -18.57 2.54 0.63
N TYR A 142 -18.22 1.27 0.42
CA TYR A 142 -17.43 0.49 1.37
C TYR A 142 -15.94 0.82 1.29
N GLY A 143 -15.43 1.20 0.13
CA GLY A 143 -14.04 1.57 -0.11
C GLY A 143 -13.10 0.39 -0.39
N ARG A 144 -11.82 0.71 -0.60
CA ARG A 144 -10.76 -0.24 -1.01
C ARG A 144 -9.45 -0.06 -0.25
N PRO A 145 -8.66 -1.14 -0.09
CA PRO A 145 -7.30 -1.04 0.40
C PRO A 145 -6.36 -0.44 -0.65
N THR A 146 -5.32 0.25 -0.19
CA THR A 146 -4.19 0.72 -1.00
C THR A 146 -2.85 0.31 -0.39
N LEU A 147 -1.84 0.10 -1.23
CA LEU A 147 -0.45 -0.09 -0.81
C LEU A 147 0.35 1.18 -1.09
N LEU A 148 0.93 1.78 -0.04
CA LEU A 148 1.78 2.96 -0.13
C LEU A 148 3.23 2.57 0.13
N LEU A 149 4.10 2.87 -0.83
CA LEU A 149 5.53 2.60 -0.78
C LEU A 149 6.28 3.93 -0.62
N SER A 150 6.88 4.15 0.55
CA SER A 150 7.63 5.36 0.88
C SER A 150 8.98 5.45 0.16
N GLY A 151 9.66 6.59 0.30
CA GLY A 151 11.10 6.68 0.03
C GLY A 151 11.98 5.83 0.95
N GLY A 152 13.30 5.84 0.69
CA GLY A 152 14.28 5.03 1.43
C GLY A 152 15.57 4.69 0.67
N ALA A 153 15.77 5.22 -0.55
CA ALA A 153 16.94 4.90 -1.38
C ALA A 153 17.08 3.37 -1.57
N THR A 154 18.28 2.81 -1.41
CA THR A 154 18.51 1.36 -1.56
C THR A 154 17.76 0.50 -0.52
N LEU A 155 17.31 1.08 0.60
CA LEU A 155 16.46 0.36 1.58
C LEU A 155 15.07 0.05 1.02
N GLY A 156 14.66 0.72 -0.07
CA GLY A 156 13.41 0.43 -0.77
C GLY A 156 13.31 -1.00 -1.32
N MET A 157 14.41 -1.76 -1.39
CA MET A 157 14.36 -3.20 -1.71
C MET A 157 13.50 -4.00 -0.71
N PHE A 158 13.32 -3.49 0.51
CA PHE A 158 12.39 -4.02 1.50
C PHE A 158 10.94 -4.17 0.97
N HIS A 159 10.52 -3.24 0.10
CA HIS A 159 9.16 -3.24 -0.44
C HIS A 159 8.86 -4.50 -1.26
N PHE A 160 9.85 -5.11 -1.92
CA PHE A 160 9.68 -6.38 -2.61
C PHE A 160 9.21 -7.50 -1.67
N GLY A 161 9.75 -7.54 -0.45
CA GLY A 161 9.32 -8.48 0.58
C GLY A 161 7.87 -8.25 1.03
N VAL A 162 7.49 -6.98 1.21
CA VAL A 162 6.11 -6.62 1.53
C VAL A 162 5.16 -7.04 0.42
N ILE A 163 5.51 -6.75 -0.84
CA ILE A 163 4.73 -7.13 -2.02
C ILE A 163 4.60 -8.65 -2.11
N LYS A 164 5.71 -9.39 -1.94
CA LYS A 164 5.73 -10.85 -1.95
C LYS A 164 4.77 -11.43 -0.91
N ALA A 165 4.90 -11.03 0.35
CA ALA A 165 4.05 -11.54 1.43
C ALA A 165 2.55 -11.23 1.20
N LEU A 166 2.23 -10.05 0.66
CA LEU A 166 0.85 -9.70 0.32
C LEU A 166 0.34 -10.49 -0.89
N TRP A 167 1.15 -10.65 -1.93
CA TRP A 167 0.80 -11.38 -3.14
C TRP A 167 0.57 -12.87 -2.87
N GLU A 168 1.48 -13.54 -2.15
CA GLU A 168 1.37 -14.97 -1.80
C GLU A 168 0.09 -15.31 -1.02
N LYS A 169 -0.48 -14.32 -0.31
CA LYS A 169 -1.73 -14.49 0.45
C LYS A 169 -2.94 -13.90 -0.24
N GLY A 170 -2.81 -13.49 -1.51
CA GLY A 170 -3.89 -12.88 -2.27
C GLY A 170 -4.39 -11.58 -1.64
N LEU A 171 -3.53 -10.85 -0.92
CA LEU A 171 -3.83 -9.61 -0.19
C LEU A 171 -3.27 -8.36 -0.87
N LEU A 172 -2.45 -8.50 -1.93
CA LEU A 172 -1.92 -7.36 -2.68
C LEU A 172 -3.07 -6.45 -3.20
N PRO A 173 -3.07 -5.14 -2.89
CA PRO A 173 -4.07 -4.20 -3.41
C PRO A 173 -3.91 -3.89 -4.89
N GLN A 174 -5.01 -3.50 -5.56
CA GLN A 174 -4.97 -3.01 -6.95
C GLN A 174 -4.49 -1.57 -7.06
N VAL A 175 -4.74 -0.76 -6.02
CA VAL A 175 -4.26 0.63 -5.96
C VAL A 175 -2.92 0.61 -5.24
N VAL A 176 -1.88 1.05 -5.95
CA VAL A 176 -0.52 1.14 -5.41
C VAL A 176 -0.03 2.56 -5.61
N ALA A 177 0.57 3.16 -4.59
CA ALA A 177 1.20 4.46 -4.71
C ALA A 177 2.65 4.40 -4.22
N GLY A 178 3.52 5.14 -4.88
CA GLY A 178 4.93 5.19 -4.55
C GLY A 178 5.51 6.59 -4.63
N SER A 179 6.52 6.84 -3.80
CA SER A 179 7.32 8.06 -3.75
C SER A 179 8.81 7.68 -3.69
N SER A 180 9.66 8.39 -4.42
CA SER A 180 11.11 8.14 -4.47
C SER A 180 11.45 6.67 -4.83
N SER A 181 12.23 5.95 -4.03
CA SER A 181 12.47 4.51 -4.21
C SER A 181 11.18 3.68 -4.27
N GLY A 182 10.16 4.03 -3.49
CA GLY A 182 8.85 3.39 -3.53
C GLY A 182 8.13 3.61 -4.87
N ALA A 183 8.35 4.73 -5.56
CA ALA A 183 7.83 4.96 -6.90
C ALA A 183 8.46 4.04 -7.94
N ILE A 184 9.76 3.74 -7.80
CA ILE A 184 10.46 2.78 -8.66
C ILE A 184 9.84 1.38 -8.48
N ILE A 185 9.66 0.93 -7.23
CA ILE A 185 9.07 -0.38 -6.96
C ILE A 185 7.60 -0.44 -7.40
N ALA A 186 6.81 0.61 -7.16
CA ALA A 186 5.44 0.71 -7.65
C ALA A 186 5.37 0.64 -9.18
N ALA A 187 6.29 1.32 -9.87
CA ALA A 187 6.38 1.28 -11.34
C ALA A 187 6.70 -0.12 -11.87
N ILE A 188 7.69 -0.80 -11.28
CA ILE A 188 8.04 -2.18 -11.63
C ILE A 188 6.83 -3.09 -11.40
N LEU A 189 6.19 -3.03 -10.22
CA LEU A 189 4.98 -3.81 -9.94
C LEU A 189 3.81 -3.50 -10.91
N GLY A 190 3.69 -2.26 -11.36
CA GLY A 190 2.63 -1.83 -12.27
C GLY A 190 2.70 -2.43 -13.67
N VAL A 191 3.87 -2.90 -14.10
CA VAL A 191 4.08 -3.48 -15.44
C VAL A 191 4.19 -5.00 -15.44
N HIS A 192 4.38 -5.62 -14.26
CA HIS A 192 4.43 -7.08 -14.11
C HIS A 192 3.06 -7.64 -13.70
N THR A 193 2.50 -8.58 -14.44
CA THR A 193 1.25 -9.29 -14.11
C THR A 193 1.41 -10.18 -12.86
N ASP A 194 0.31 -10.69 -12.29
CA ASP A 194 0.38 -11.60 -11.12
C ASP A 194 1.26 -12.85 -11.39
N ALA A 195 1.34 -13.32 -12.63
CA ALA A 195 2.16 -14.46 -13.03
C ALA A 195 3.66 -14.12 -13.14
N GLU A 196 4.00 -12.86 -13.40
CA GLU A 196 5.38 -12.38 -13.57
C GLU A 196 5.99 -11.91 -12.23
N ILE A 197 5.19 -11.78 -11.15
CA ILE A 197 5.68 -11.37 -9.82
C ILE A 197 6.80 -12.27 -9.28
N PRO A 198 6.76 -13.61 -9.39
CA PRO A 198 7.88 -14.46 -8.95
C PRO A 198 9.22 -14.09 -9.60
N GLU A 199 9.21 -13.81 -10.90
CA GLU A 199 10.40 -13.41 -11.66
C GLU A 199 10.85 -12.00 -11.27
N MET A 200 9.90 -11.11 -11.00
CA MET A 200 10.16 -9.76 -10.46
C MET A 200 10.84 -9.80 -9.08
N LEU A 201 10.67 -10.86 -8.31
CA LEU A 201 11.27 -11.00 -6.98
C LEU A 201 12.69 -11.57 -7.00
N VAL A 202 13.18 -12.00 -8.17
CA VAL A 202 14.55 -12.49 -8.36
C VAL A 202 15.48 -11.29 -8.61
N PRO A 203 16.44 -11.00 -7.69
CA PRO A 203 17.31 -9.83 -7.82
C PRO A 203 18.17 -9.85 -9.09
N GLU A 204 18.56 -11.02 -9.56
CA GLU A 204 19.37 -11.22 -10.77
C GLU A 204 18.67 -10.75 -12.04
N ASN A 205 17.34 -10.71 -12.05
CA ASN A 205 16.55 -10.27 -13.20
C ASN A 205 16.50 -8.74 -13.33
N HIS A 206 17.00 -8.01 -12.32
CA HIS A 206 16.94 -6.56 -12.29
C HIS A 206 18.30 -5.95 -12.60
N ASN A 207 18.27 -4.85 -13.35
CA ASN A 207 19.40 -3.95 -13.35
C ASN A 207 19.46 -3.26 -11.98
N LEU A 208 20.47 -3.60 -11.18
CA LEU A 208 20.71 -3.01 -9.86
C LEU A 208 21.69 -1.83 -9.90
N LYS A 209 22.19 -1.46 -11.08
CA LYS A 209 23.21 -0.41 -11.27
C LYS A 209 22.58 0.99 -11.32
N ALA A 210 21.94 1.42 -10.24
CA ALA A 210 21.30 2.74 -10.14
C ALA A 210 22.25 3.86 -9.67
N TRP A 211 23.27 3.54 -8.88
CA TRP A 211 24.18 4.48 -8.22
C TRP A 211 25.50 4.61 -8.98
N LYS A 212 25.78 5.80 -9.51
CA LYS A 212 27.08 6.17 -10.09
C LYS A 212 27.48 7.56 -9.62
N TRP A 213 28.56 7.61 -8.86
CA TRP A 213 29.09 8.86 -8.34
C TRP A 213 29.76 9.67 -9.45
N ARG A 214 29.37 10.94 -9.62
CA ARG A 214 29.99 11.87 -10.57
C ARG A 214 30.98 12.86 -9.92
N GLY A 215 31.03 12.93 -8.59
CA GLY A 215 31.96 13.80 -7.86
C GLY A 215 31.35 15.15 -7.45
N LEU A 216 31.97 15.78 -6.44
CA LEU A 216 31.51 17.06 -5.86
C LEU A 216 31.62 18.25 -6.82
N LEU A 217 32.57 18.22 -7.77
CA LEU A 217 32.74 19.25 -8.79
C LEU A 217 31.53 19.34 -9.75
N SER A 218 30.88 18.22 -10.07
CA SER A 218 29.66 18.19 -10.89
C SER A 218 28.45 18.77 -10.15
N ALA A 219 28.36 18.60 -8.84
CA ALA A 219 27.32 19.21 -8.02
C ALA A 219 27.43 20.74 -7.99
N MET A 220 28.65 21.29 -7.93
CA MET A 220 28.86 22.75 -8.02
C MET A 220 28.49 23.35 -9.38
N ARG A 221 28.45 22.54 -10.46
CA ARG A 221 27.98 22.96 -11.78
C ARG A 221 26.46 22.81 -11.98
N GLY A 222 25.75 22.25 -10.99
CA GLY A 222 24.30 22.04 -11.06
C GLY A 222 23.87 20.72 -11.71
N ASP A 223 24.80 19.84 -12.04
CA ASP A 223 24.53 18.55 -12.72
C ASP A 223 24.16 17.41 -11.75
N GLY A 224 24.20 17.67 -10.44
CA GLY A 224 23.96 16.69 -9.36
C GLY A 224 25.21 15.89 -8.98
N LEU A 225 25.11 15.15 -7.87
CA LEU A 225 26.17 14.26 -7.36
C LEU A 225 26.21 12.91 -8.07
N MET A 226 25.08 12.51 -8.66
CA MET A 226 24.87 11.19 -9.26
C MET A 226 24.52 11.26 -10.75
N ASP A 227 24.89 10.21 -11.49
CA ASP A 227 24.58 10.10 -12.92
C ASP A 227 23.09 9.76 -13.17
N GLN A 228 22.32 10.76 -13.59
CA GLN A 228 20.90 10.57 -13.93
C GLN A 228 20.69 9.66 -15.14
N GLU A 229 21.58 9.64 -16.13
CA GLU A 229 21.41 8.81 -17.32
C GLU A 229 21.59 7.32 -17.00
N GLN A 230 22.43 7.00 -16.01
CA GLN A 230 22.54 5.64 -15.50
C GLN A 230 21.26 5.20 -14.78
N LEU A 231 20.71 6.04 -13.90
CA LEU A 231 19.42 5.76 -13.25
C LEU A 231 18.30 5.63 -14.28
N ARG A 232 18.25 6.50 -15.29
CA ARG A 232 17.29 6.42 -16.40
C ARG A 232 17.40 5.10 -17.16
N SER A 233 18.61 4.68 -17.50
CA SER A 233 18.84 3.42 -18.21
C SER A 233 18.43 2.21 -17.36
N CYS A 234 18.73 2.24 -16.06
CA CYS A 234 18.29 1.25 -15.09
C CYS A 234 16.76 1.15 -15.03
N LEU A 235 16.06 2.28 -14.95
CA LEU A 235 14.59 2.32 -14.90
C LEU A 235 13.96 1.84 -16.21
N ARG A 236 14.49 2.25 -17.36
CA ARG A 236 14.00 1.79 -18.66
C ARG A 236 14.21 0.30 -18.86
N ALA A 237 15.32 -0.27 -18.36
CA ALA A 237 15.57 -1.70 -18.42
C ALA A 237 14.58 -2.52 -17.57
N ASN A 238 14.22 -2.03 -16.38
CA ASN A 238 13.35 -2.76 -15.45
C ASN A 238 11.85 -2.53 -15.69
N ILE A 239 11.46 -1.35 -16.19
CA ILE A 239 10.05 -0.97 -16.39
C ILE A 239 9.64 -1.10 -17.86
N GLY A 240 10.53 -0.83 -18.81
CA GLY A 240 10.19 -0.71 -20.22
C GLY A 240 9.49 0.60 -20.59
N GLU A 241 8.99 0.67 -21.82
CA GLU A 241 8.35 1.88 -22.39
C GLU A 241 6.83 1.85 -22.22
N TYR A 242 6.32 1.60 -21.01
CA TYR A 242 4.88 1.62 -20.75
C TYR A 242 4.40 3.01 -20.35
N SER A 243 3.23 3.40 -20.87
CA SER A 243 2.44 4.50 -20.30
C SER A 243 1.64 4.02 -19.07
N PHE A 244 1.11 4.96 -18.27
CA PHE A 244 0.24 4.60 -17.15
C PHE A 244 -1.02 3.84 -17.58
N GLU A 245 -1.58 4.20 -18.73
CA GLU A 245 -2.73 3.50 -19.31
C GLU A 245 -2.37 2.08 -19.75
N GLU A 246 -1.27 1.91 -20.48
CA GLU A 246 -0.82 0.60 -20.96
C GLU A 246 -0.47 -0.34 -19.79
N ALA A 247 0.20 0.19 -18.75
CA ALA A 247 0.50 -0.55 -17.53
C ALA A 247 -0.79 -1.04 -16.84
N TYR A 248 -1.79 -0.18 -16.72
CA TYR A 248 -3.10 -0.54 -16.16
C TYR A 248 -3.85 -1.56 -17.03
N GLN A 249 -3.85 -1.40 -18.35
CA GLN A 249 -4.48 -2.37 -19.25
C GLN A 249 -3.82 -3.75 -19.18
N ARG A 250 -2.50 -3.79 -19.00
CA ARG A 250 -1.72 -5.03 -18.86
C ARG A 250 -1.99 -5.74 -17.54
N THR A 251 -1.95 -5.01 -16.42
CA THR A 251 -1.92 -5.64 -15.08
C THR A 251 -3.21 -5.48 -14.28
N GLY A 252 -4.07 -4.53 -14.65
CA GLY A 252 -5.24 -4.12 -13.87
C GLY A 252 -4.90 -3.39 -12.57
N ARG A 253 -3.63 -3.03 -12.34
CA ARG A 253 -3.20 -2.28 -11.14
C ARG A 253 -3.09 -0.80 -11.42
N SER A 254 -3.75 -0.01 -10.60
CA SER A 254 -3.71 1.44 -10.65
C SER A 254 -2.49 1.94 -9.89
N ILE A 255 -1.39 2.16 -10.60
CA ILE A 255 -0.17 2.74 -10.02
C ILE A 255 -0.24 4.28 -9.97
N ASN A 256 0.27 4.84 -8.89
CA ASN A 256 0.26 6.27 -8.61
C ASN A 256 1.65 6.74 -8.17
N ILE A 257 2.19 7.76 -8.81
CA ILE A 257 3.55 8.26 -8.52
C ILE A 257 3.48 9.74 -8.14
N SER A 258 4.01 10.07 -6.95
CA SER A 258 4.10 11.45 -6.48
C SER A 258 5.29 12.18 -7.10
N VAL A 259 5.08 13.38 -7.63
CA VAL A 259 6.13 14.27 -8.15
C VAL A 259 5.91 15.72 -7.71
N SER A 260 6.99 16.45 -7.48
CA SER A 260 6.94 17.86 -7.08
C SER A 260 7.53 18.75 -8.17
N PRO A 261 6.84 19.79 -8.66
CA PRO A 261 7.43 20.74 -9.59
C PRO A 261 8.49 21.60 -8.89
N VAL A 262 9.57 21.96 -9.61
CA VAL A 262 10.63 22.84 -9.08
C VAL A 262 10.12 24.26 -8.85
N GLN A 263 9.18 24.72 -9.67
CA GLN A 263 8.64 26.08 -9.62
C GLN A 263 7.64 26.20 -8.46
N ALA A 264 7.86 27.17 -7.56
CA ALA A 264 7.09 27.37 -6.33
C ALA A 264 5.58 27.65 -6.53
N ASN A 265 5.17 28.02 -7.74
CA ASN A 265 3.78 28.38 -8.03
C ASN A 265 2.87 27.16 -8.30
N GLN A 266 3.38 25.93 -8.19
CA GLN A 266 2.61 24.72 -8.46
C GLN A 266 2.68 23.72 -7.30
N LYS A 267 1.54 23.08 -7.01
CA LYS A 267 1.44 22.02 -6.00
C LYS A 267 1.98 20.69 -6.54
N ALA A 268 2.37 19.79 -5.63
CA ALA A 268 2.73 18.42 -5.97
C ALA A 268 1.60 17.72 -6.76
N ARG A 269 1.99 16.83 -7.67
CA ARG A 269 1.07 16.10 -8.55
C ARG A 269 1.16 14.62 -8.25
N LEU A 270 0.00 13.95 -8.30
CA LEU A 270 -0.11 12.50 -8.29
C LEU A 270 -0.36 12.04 -9.72
N LEU A 271 0.64 11.40 -10.32
CA LEU A 271 0.60 10.88 -11.68
C LEU A 271 0.01 9.47 -11.65
N CYS A 272 -1.05 9.23 -12.42
CA CYS A 272 -1.69 7.92 -12.53
C CYS A 272 -2.45 7.79 -13.86
N GLY A 273 -3.11 6.63 -14.07
CA GLY A 273 -3.93 6.38 -15.26
C GLY A 273 -5.07 7.37 -15.47
N TYR A 274 -5.62 7.96 -14.40
CA TYR A 274 -6.70 8.96 -14.51
C TYR A 274 -6.20 10.37 -14.81
N THR A 275 -5.13 10.81 -14.14
CA THR A 275 -4.64 12.19 -14.24
C THR A 275 -3.65 12.37 -15.39
N SER A 276 -2.96 11.30 -15.77
CA SER A 276 -1.85 11.33 -16.72
C SER A 276 -1.67 10.00 -17.48
N PRO A 277 -2.69 9.51 -18.20
CA PRO A 277 -2.69 8.18 -18.85
C PRO A 277 -1.51 7.96 -19.81
N TYR A 278 -1.16 9.00 -20.58
CA TYR A 278 -0.17 8.90 -21.65
C TYR A 278 1.28 9.17 -21.20
N LEU A 279 1.51 9.49 -19.92
CA LEU A 279 2.87 9.66 -19.40
C LEU A 279 3.59 8.30 -19.31
N LEU A 280 4.89 8.29 -19.63
CA LEU A 280 5.75 7.12 -19.48
C LEU A 280 6.06 6.88 -18.00
N VAL A 281 5.83 5.65 -17.55
CA VAL A 281 5.97 5.26 -16.14
C VAL A 281 7.42 5.39 -15.66
N TRP A 282 8.40 4.97 -16.47
CA TRP A 282 9.83 5.12 -16.12
C TRP A 282 10.23 6.58 -15.90
N SER A 283 9.63 7.51 -16.66
CA SER A 283 9.93 8.94 -16.56
C SER A 283 9.33 9.55 -15.30
N ALA A 284 8.13 9.13 -14.92
CA ALA A 284 7.52 9.49 -13.64
C ALA A 284 8.34 8.95 -12.46
N ALA A 285 8.78 7.68 -12.51
CA ALA A 285 9.64 7.09 -11.48
C ALA A 285 11.00 7.83 -11.37
N LEU A 286 11.60 8.20 -12.51
CA LEU A 286 12.84 8.98 -12.53
C LEU A 286 12.66 10.36 -11.88
N ALA A 287 11.58 11.07 -12.21
CA ALA A 287 11.26 12.36 -11.60
C ALA A 287 10.99 12.23 -10.10
N SER A 288 10.27 11.19 -9.69
CA SER A 288 9.98 10.91 -8.28
C SER A 288 11.22 10.51 -7.49
N ALA A 289 12.22 9.88 -8.10
CA ALA A 289 13.50 9.54 -7.46
C ALA A 289 14.56 10.66 -7.54
N ALA A 290 14.25 11.79 -8.20
CA ALA A 290 15.19 12.89 -8.39
C ALA A 290 15.26 13.79 -7.14
N VAL A 291 15.97 13.33 -6.12
CA VAL A 291 16.18 14.08 -4.86
C VAL A 291 16.98 15.37 -5.13
N PRO A 292 16.48 16.55 -4.73
CA PRO A 292 17.21 17.81 -4.88
C PRO A 292 18.64 17.74 -4.31
N GLY A 293 19.63 18.16 -5.11
CA GLY A 293 21.05 18.13 -4.76
C GLY A 293 21.76 16.80 -5.08
N ILE A 294 21.05 15.68 -5.14
CA ILE A 294 21.61 14.37 -5.53
C ILE A 294 21.49 14.17 -7.04
N PHE A 295 20.29 14.36 -7.59
CA PHE A 295 19.98 14.22 -9.00
C PHE A 295 19.42 15.54 -9.56
N PRO A 296 19.70 15.87 -10.84
CA PRO A 296 19.13 17.06 -11.47
C PRO A 296 17.61 16.92 -11.71
N PRO A 297 16.84 18.02 -11.75
CA PRO A 297 15.41 17.97 -12.03
C PRO A 297 15.08 17.39 -13.41
N VAL A 298 13.99 16.61 -13.48
CA VAL A 298 13.60 15.81 -14.63
C VAL A 298 12.44 16.45 -15.40
N THR A 299 12.50 16.40 -16.73
CA THR A 299 11.34 16.68 -17.58
C THR A 299 10.61 15.36 -17.85
N LEU A 300 9.31 15.33 -17.57
CA LEU A 300 8.47 14.16 -17.79
C LEU A 300 8.33 13.85 -19.29
N MET A 301 8.15 12.58 -19.64
CA MET A 301 7.96 12.11 -21.01
C MET A 301 6.57 11.49 -21.17
N LYS A 302 5.94 11.69 -22.33
CA LYS A 302 4.67 11.09 -22.75
C LYS A 302 4.81 10.34 -24.06
N LYS A 303 3.89 9.42 -24.34
CA LYS A 303 3.70 8.87 -25.68
C LYS A 303 2.85 9.80 -26.54
N ASP A 304 3.21 9.92 -27.81
CA ASP A 304 2.36 10.49 -28.85
C ASP A 304 1.41 9.43 -29.45
N LEU A 305 0.60 9.83 -30.44
CA LEU A 305 -0.33 8.93 -31.12
C LEU A 305 0.37 7.83 -31.93
N HIS A 306 1.66 7.99 -32.23
CA HIS A 306 2.49 7.05 -32.97
C HIS A 306 3.35 6.17 -32.04
N GLY A 307 3.22 6.33 -30.71
CA GLY A 307 4.00 5.60 -29.72
C GLY A 307 5.39 6.17 -29.42
N ASN A 308 5.77 7.30 -30.01
CA ASN A 308 7.06 7.95 -29.77
C ASN A 308 7.08 8.72 -28.45
N ALA A 309 8.25 8.78 -27.80
CA ALA A 309 8.44 9.52 -26.56
C ALA A 309 8.67 11.02 -26.82
N LEU A 310 7.79 11.88 -26.28
CA LEU A 310 7.88 13.33 -26.35
C LEU A 310 7.90 13.97 -24.96
N PRO A 311 8.55 15.14 -24.76
CA PRO A 311 8.51 15.86 -23.50
C PRO A 311 7.09 16.32 -23.13
N TYR A 312 6.70 16.09 -21.88
CA TYR A 312 5.49 16.63 -21.27
C TYR A 312 5.82 17.93 -20.53
N MET A 313 5.16 19.03 -20.95
CA MET A 313 5.37 20.37 -20.38
C MET A 313 6.87 20.74 -20.30
N PRO A 314 7.59 20.89 -21.43
CA PRO A 314 9.06 21.00 -21.46
C PRO A 314 9.64 22.17 -20.64
N LYS A 315 8.84 23.20 -20.34
CA LYS A 315 9.22 24.34 -19.49
C LYS A 315 9.11 24.08 -17.99
N VAL A 316 8.53 22.94 -17.58
CA VAL A 316 8.35 22.53 -16.19
C VAL A 316 9.28 21.36 -15.90
N LYS A 317 10.01 21.46 -14.80
CA LYS A 317 10.85 20.37 -14.29
C LYS A 317 10.29 19.87 -12.97
N PHE A 318 10.46 18.58 -12.73
CA PHE A 318 9.96 17.87 -11.57
C PHE A 318 11.12 17.26 -10.77
N VAL A 319 10.92 17.15 -9.47
CA VAL A 319 11.82 16.54 -8.49
C VAL A 319 11.01 15.61 -7.58
N ASP A 320 11.70 14.97 -6.66
CA ASP A 320 11.16 13.97 -5.76
C ASP A 320 9.85 14.40 -5.07
N GLY A 321 8.87 13.51 -5.09
CA GLY A 321 7.54 13.71 -4.48
C GLY A 321 7.58 13.77 -2.95
N SER A 322 8.52 13.07 -2.32
CA SER A 322 8.70 13.00 -0.85
C SER A 322 9.05 14.36 -0.23
N VAL A 323 9.55 15.30 -1.02
CA VAL A 323 9.86 16.67 -0.59
C VAL A 323 8.60 17.44 -0.17
N VAL A 324 7.44 17.09 -0.74
CA VAL A 324 6.15 17.79 -0.50
C VAL A 324 5.07 16.87 0.03
N SER A 325 4.98 15.63 -0.46
CA SER A 325 4.00 14.63 -0.01
C SER A 325 4.47 13.20 -0.36
N ASP A 326 5.12 12.55 0.60
CA ASP A 326 5.56 11.15 0.50
C ASP A 326 4.38 10.16 0.45
N LEU A 327 3.27 10.44 1.15
CA LEU A 327 2.07 9.58 1.22
C LEU A 327 0.81 10.37 0.82
N PRO A 328 0.32 10.26 -0.43
CA PRO A 328 -0.78 11.07 -0.96
C PRO A 328 -2.18 10.49 -0.61
N ILE A 329 -2.41 10.17 0.67
CA ILE A 329 -3.62 9.44 1.13
C ILE A 329 -4.91 10.13 0.68
N GLU A 330 -5.08 11.41 0.99
CA GLU A 330 -6.30 12.18 0.64
C GLU A 330 -6.59 12.12 -0.87
N ARG A 331 -5.55 12.24 -1.70
CA ARG A 331 -5.71 12.18 -3.16
C ARG A 331 -6.17 10.80 -3.62
N LEU A 332 -5.68 9.74 -2.99
CA LEU A 332 -6.08 8.36 -3.29
C LEU A 332 -7.51 8.08 -2.80
N MET A 333 -7.91 8.63 -1.65
CA MET A 333 -9.30 8.57 -1.17
C MET A 333 -10.25 9.17 -2.22
N HIS A 334 -9.89 10.33 -2.79
CA HIS A 334 -10.70 11.01 -3.81
C HIS A 334 -10.74 10.29 -5.17
N LEU A 335 -9.66 9.62 -5.57
CA LEU A 335 -9.57 9.02 -6.92
C LEU A 335 -10.05 7.57 -6.98
N TYR A 336 -9.94 6.82 -5.88
CA TYR A 336 -10.16 5.37 -5.88
C TYR A 336 -11.06 4.86 -4.75
N ASP A 337 -11.67 5.77 -3.98
CA ASP A 337 -12.46 5.44 -2.78
C ASP A 337 -11.66 4.62 -1.76
N VAL A 338 -10.37 4.96 -1.59
CA VAL A 338 -9.50 4.29 -0.61
C VAL A 338 -9.93 4.64 0.80
N ASN A 339 -9.91 3.66 1.69
CA ASN A 339 -10.19 3.87 3.11
C ASN A 339 -9.37 2.99 4.05
N PHE A 340 -8.51 2.13 3.51
CA PHE A 340 -7.56 1.34 4.26
C PHE A 340 -6.17 1.44 3.63
N THR A 341 -5.19 1.83 4.43
CA THR A 341 -3.84 2.14 3.97
C THR A 341 -2.83 1.18 4.55
N ILE A 342 -2.16 0.44 3.66
CA ILE A 342 -1.02 -0.40 3.99
C ILE A 342 0.23 0.37 3.60
N VAL A 343 1.00 0.85 4.58
CA VAL A 343 2.19 1.66 4.37
C VAL A 343 3.43 0.80 4.59
N SER A 344 4.23 0.63 3.55
CA SER A 344 5.59 0.13 3.68
C SER A 344 6.52 1.34 3.84
N GLN A 345 7.02 1.54 5.06
CA GLN A 345 7.83 2.70 5.42
C GLN A 345 9.31 2.31 5.55
N THR A 346 10.14 2.85 4.67
CA THR A 346 11.58 2.63 4.62
C THR A 346 12.40 3.91 4.81
N ASN A 347 11.77 5.05 5.11
CA ASN A 347 12.53 6.27 5.33
C ASN A 347 13.43 6.14 6.59
N PRO A 348 14.76 6.25 6.45
CA PRO A 348 15.71 6.06 7.57
C PRO A 348 15.50 7.05 8.71
N HIS A 349 15.00 8.24 8.39
CA HIS A 349 14.70 9.30 9.34
C HIS A 349 13.32 9.18 9.99
N VAL A 350 12.47 8.25 9.55
CA VAL A 350 11.09 8.07 10.08
C VAL A 350 10.97 6.77 10.85
N VAL A 351 11.55 5.68 10.33
CA VAL A 351 11.43 4.34 10.91
C VAL A 351 11.81 4.27 12.38
N PRO A 352 12.92 4.89 12.87
CA PRO A 352 13.26 4.89 14.30
C PRO A 352 12.17 5.53 15.17
N PHE A 353 11.36 6.43 14.60
CA PHE A 353 10.26 7.09 15.28
C PHE A 353 8.93 6.31 15.19
N LEU A 354 8.83 5.27 14.35
CA LEU A 354 7.62 4.46 14.20
C LEU A 354 7.59 3.23 15.09
N SER A 355 8.75 2.76 15.55
CA SER A 355 8.98 1.58 16.38
C SER A 355 8.32 1.58 17.78
N GLY A 356 7.29 2.41 18.02
CA GLY A 356 6.57 2.47 19.30
C GLY A 356 5.11 2.90 19.25
N ARG A 357 4.47 3.00 18.07
CA ARG A 357 3.05 3.44 17.96
C ARG A 357 2.01 2.32 17.98
N GLY A 358 2.43 1.05 17.97
CA GLY A 358 1.53 -0.10 18.07
C GLY A 358 1.29 -0.59 19.50
N GLU A 359 1.91 0.04 20.50
CA GLU A 359 1.78 -0.27 21.93
C GLU A 359 1.05 0.87 22.67
N ASP A 360 0.00 1.42 22.07
CA ASP A 360 -0.90 2.38 22.74
C ASP A 360 -1.93 1.66 23.63
N GLU A 361 -1.47 0.74 24.48
CA GLU A 361 -2.23 0.28 25.64
C GLU A 361 -1.34 0.34 26.90
N LYS A 362 -1.68 1.27 27.79
CA LYS A 362 -1.06 1.61 29.08
C LYS A 362 0.38 2.16 28.94
N LEU A 363 0.46 3.49 28.88
CA LEU A 363 1.68 4.28 29.09
C LEU A 363 2.55 3.66 30.20
N SER A 364 3.63 2.99 29.82
CA SER A 364 4.67 2.65 30.77
C SER A 364 5.31 3.95 31.24
N LEU A 365 5.21 4.26 32.54
CA LEU A 365 5.81 5.46 33.16
C LEU A 365 7.29 5.63 32.77
N ALA A 366 7.99 4.54 32.49
CA ALA A 366 9.39 4.53 32.07
C ALA A 366 9.65 5.14 30.67
N ARG A 367 8.64 5.20 29.78
CA ARG A 367 8.79 5.72 28.40
C ARG A 367 8.23 7.14 28.21
N LEU A 368 7.52 7.68 29.19
CA LEU A 368 6.96 9.03 29.19
C LEU A 368 8.01 10.14 28.90
N PRO A 369 9.20 10.15 29.54
CA PRO A 369 10.18 11.21 29.30
C PRO A 369 10.66 11.26 27.84
N MET A 370 10.87 10.08 27.24
CA MET A 370 11.31 9.97 25.85
C MET A 370 10.20 10.42 24.88
N HIS A 371 8.94 10.13 25.20
CA HIS A 371 7.79 10.59 24.41
C HIS A 371 7.62 12.11 24.49
N LEU A 372 7.75 12.70 25.69
CA LEU A 372 7.69 14.16 25.88
C LEU A 372 8.83 14.88 25.18
N LEU A 373 10.06 14.38 25.30
CA LEU A 373 11.21 14.94 24.58
C LEU A 373 11.00 14.87 23.07
N LYS A 374 10.47 13.76 22.56
CA LYS A 374 10.17 13.58 21.13
C LYS A 374 9.08 14.52 20.66
N SER A 375 8.00 14.71 21.43
CA SER A 375 6.94 15.68 21.08
C SER A 375 7.46 17.11 21.11
N GLU A 376 8.31 17.46 22.08
CA GLU A 376 8.92 18.78 22.18
C GLU A 376 9.87 19.06 21.00
N ILE A 377 10.72 18.11 20.62
CA ILE A 377 11.60 18.23 19.45
C ILE A 377 10.78 18.39 18.16
N GLN A 378 9.69 17.63 18.00
CA GLN A 378 8.81 17.78 16.84
C GLN A 378 8.11 19.15 16.82
N PHE A 379 7.57 19.58 17.95
CA PHE A 379 6.84 20.84 18.09
C PHE A 379 7.75 22.06 17.88
N HIS A 380 8.88 22.12 18.61
CA HIS A 380 9.85 23.20 18.46
C HIS A 380 10.58 23.14 17.12
N GLY A 381 10.89 21.95 16.60
CA GLY A 381 11.47 21.79 15.27
C GLY A 381 10.58 22.38 14.17
N GLN A 382 9.29 22.05 14.18
CA GLN A 382 8.31 22.63 13.25
C GLN A 382 8.23 24.16 13.38
N GLY A 383 8.21 24.69 14.61
CA GLY A 383 8.21 26.14 14.86
C GLY A 383 9.49 26.85 14.37
N VAL A 384 10.66 26.24 14.58
CA VAL A 384 11.95 26.76 14.12
C VAL A 384 12.03 26.75 12.60
N PHE A 385 11.64 25.67 11.92
CA PHE A 385 11.68 25.62 10.46
C PHE A 385 10.63 26.53 9.80
N ASP A 386 9.45 26.72 10.40
CA ASP A 386 8.46 27.70 9.94
C ASP A 386 8.98 29.14 10.10
N TYR A 387 9.63 29.44 11.23
CA TYR A 387 10.29 30.72 11.46
C TYR A 387 11.41 30.99 10.46
N LEU A 388 12.30 30.01 10.25
CA LEU A 388 13.41 30.10 9.29
C LEU A 388 12.90 30.27 7.85
N ARG A 389 11.85 29.54 7.46
CA ARG A 389 11.19 29.68 6.15
C ARG A 389 10.63 31.08 5.91
N LYS A 390 10.12 31.74 6.95
CA LYS A 390 9.52 33.09 6.83
C LYS A 390 10.56 34.21 6.88
N ARG A 391 11.72 34.00 7.52
CA ARG A 391 12.65 35.09 7.90
C ARG A 391 14.03 35.02 7.25
N LEU A 392 14.42 33.92 6.61
CA LEU A 392 15.69 33.81 5.88
C LEU A 392 15.61 34.47 4.51
N ARG A 393 16.56 35.39 4.24
CA ARG A 393 16.71 36.11 2.96
C ARG A 393 17.33 35.27 1.82
N PRO A 394 18.28 34.34 2.06
CA PRO A 394 18.83 33.54 0.97
C PRO A 394 17.77 32.56 0.45
N GLU A 395 17.41 32.67 -0.82
CA GLU A 395 16.36 31.88 -1.45
C GLU A 395 16.63 30.37 -1.34
N LEU A 396 17.90 29.97 -1.41
CA LEU A 396 18.36 28.58 -1.27
C LEU A 396 18.10 28.03 0.15
N LEU A 397 18.42 28.80 1.19
CA LEU A 397 18.16 28.39 2.58
C LEU A 397 16.67 28.40 2.90
N ARG A 398 15.90 29.35 2.34
CA ARG A 398 14.45 29.42 2.45
C ARG A 398 13.75 28.22 1.82
N GLN A 399 14.24 27.77 0.65
CA GLN A 399 13.77 26.57 -0.02
C GLN A 399 14.09 25.32 0.81
N VAL A 400 15.33 25.17 1.27
CA VAL A 400 15.74 24.03 2.13
C VAL A 400 14.94 23.99 3.43
N SER A 401 14.73 25.12 4.11
CA SER A 401 13.93 25.17 5.34
C SER A 401 12.45 24.85 5.10
N GLY A 402 11.90 25.30 3.96
CA GLY A 402 10.54 24.96 3.55
C GLY A 402 10.36 23.47 3.29
N GLN A 403 11.33 22.83 2.62
CA GLN A 403 11.35 21.39 2.38
C GLN A 403 11.45 20.62 3.71
N MET A 404 12.31 21.05 4.62
CA MET A 404 12.47 20.39 5.93
C MET A 404 11.22 20.50 6.81
N TYR A 405 10.54 21.67 6.81
CA TYR A 405 9.26 21.83 7.50
C TYR A 405 8.20 20.85 6.97
N THR A 406 8.07 20.73 5.64
CA THR A 406 7.08 19.85 5.04
C THR A 406 7.36 18.38 5.31
N ILE A 407 8.63 17.97 5.29
CA ILE A 407 9.06 16.63 5.73
C ILE A 407 8.63 16.40 7.19
N MET A 408 8.92 17.32 8.12
CA MET A 408 8.57 17.13 9.54
C MET A 408 7.07 17.18 9.84
N ALA A 409 6.27 17.89 9.04
CA ALA A 409 4.83 18.02 9.24
C ALA A 409 4.02 16.84 8.67
N GLN A 410 4.65 15.95 7.89
CA GLN A 410 3.94 14.94 7.14
C GLN A 410 3.47 13.75 8.01
N ARG A 411 2.28 13.20 7.70
CA ARG A 411 1.88 11.89 8.19
C ARG A 411 2.66 10.80 7.43
N TYR A 412 3.39 9.98 8.18
CA TYR A 412 4.20 8.88 7.66
C TYR A 412 3.69 7.47 8.02
N SER A 413 2.53 7.41 8.69
CA SER A 413 1.87 6.17 9.12
C SER A 413 0.48 6.09 8.52
N GLY A 414 0.07 4.89 8.15
CA GLY A 414 -1.31 4.54 7.79
C GLY A 414 -1.91 3.53 8.77
N ASP A 415 -3.06 2.96 8.42
CA ASP A 415 -3.81 2.00 9.24
C ASP A 415 -2.94 0.78 9.60
N VAL A 416 -2.18 0.29 8.63
CA VAL A 416 -1.13 -0.71 8.84
C VAL A 416 0.18 -0.15 8.35
N THR A 417 1.14 0.04 9.28
CA THR A 417 2.49 0.47 8.94
C THR A 417 3.48 -0.68 9.14
N ILE A 418 4.19 -1.01 8.06
CA ILE A 418 5.20 -2.08 7.97
C ILE A 418 6.55 -1.40 7.78
N ALA A 419 7.47 -1.63 8.71
CA ALA A 419 8.79 -1.01 8.71
C ALA A 419 9.89 -2.03 9.02
N PRO A 420 11.10 -1.86 8.45
CA PRO A 420 12.26 -2.69 8.77
C PRO A 420 12.85 -2.35 10.15
N SER A 421 13.60 -3.30 10.73
CA SER A 421 14.53 -3.02 11.82
C SER A 421 15.91 -2.72 11.25
N TYR A 422 16.40 -1.48 11.39
CA TYR A 422 17.71 -1.10 10.85
C TYR A 422 18.89 -1.48 11.74
N SER A 423 19.93 -2.00 11.11
CA SER A 423 21.27 -2.10 11.68
C SER A 423 22.15 -0.93 11.21
N VAL A 424 23.25 -0.66 11.93
CA VAL A 424 24.23 0.38 11.54
C VAL A 424 24.82 0.10 10.14
N ARG A 425 24.92 -1.19 9.76
CA ARG A 425 25.40 -1.63 8.44
C ARG A 425 24.48 -1.15 7.31
N ASP A 426 23.17 -1.14 7.52
CA ASP A 426 22.19 -0.80 6.49
C ASP A 426 22.27 0.68 6.10
N PHE A 427 22.54 1.56 7.07
CA PHE A 427 22.77 2.99 6.81
C PHE A 427 23.99 3.22 5.92
N SER A 428 25.09 2.47 6.10
CA SER A 428 26.30 2.62 5.29
C SER A 428 26.12 2.19 3.83
N ARG A 429 25.16 1.29 3.56
CA ARG A 429 24.89 0.72 2.23
C ARG A 429 23.78 1.45 1.47
N MET A 430 23.12 2.41 2.10
CA MET A 430 21.95 3.11 1.57
C MET A 430 22.22 3.87 0.26
N LEU A 431 23.44 4.39 0.05
CA LEU A 431 23.84 5.17 -1.12
C LEU A 431 24.78 4.39 -2.06
N ALA A 432 24.71 3.06 -2.02
CA ALA A 432 25.48 2.16 -2.86
C ALA A 432 24.56 1.27 -3.71
N ASN A 433 25.10 0.74 -4.82
CA ASN A 433 24.40 -0.28 -5.61
C ASN A 433 24.17 -1.52 -4.75
N PRO A 434 22.92 -2.01 -4.63
CA PRO A 434 22.66 -3.22 -3.88
C PRO A 434 23.27 -4.44 -4.58
N ASP A 435 23.84 -5.34 -3.80
CA ASP A 435 24.22 -6.68 -4.26
C ASP A 435 22.99 -7.62 -4.21
N PRO A 436 22.91 -8.65 -5.08
CA PRO A 436 21.78 -9.59 -5.09
C PRO A 436 21.50 -10.29 -3.75
N ALA A 437 22.53 -10.54 -2.93
CA ALA A 437 22.37 -11.18 -1.63
C ALA A 437 21.71 -10.25 -0.62
N TYR A 438 22.07 -8.97 -0.62
CA TYR A 438 21.45 -7.92 0.18
C TYR A 438 20.00 -7.69 -0.23
N VAL A 439 19.68 -7.73 -1.53
CA VAL A 439 18.28 -7.67 -1.98
C VAL A 439 17.48 -8.83 -1.41
N ARG A 440 18.00 -10.06 -1.45
CA ARG A 440 17.34 -11.23 -0.81
C ARG A 440 17.13 -11.05 0.69
N GLU A 441 18.12 -10.51 1.40
CA GLU A 441 18.02 -10.21 2.83
C GLU A 441 16.89 -9.19 3.11
N MET A 442 16.82 -8.12 2.32
CA MET A 442 15.78 -7.10 2.44
C MET A 442 14.39 -7.62 2.07
N ILE A 443 14.28 -8.51 1.08
CA ILE A 443 13.03 -9.20 0.74
C ILE A 443 12.56 -10.03 1.94
N LEU A 444 13.43 -10.86 2.52
CA LEU A 444 13.06 -11.69 3.67
C LEU A 444 12.67 -10.83 4.89
N ALA A 445 13.38 -9.72 5.12
CA ALA A 445 13.04 -8.75 6.16
C ALA A 445 11.65 -8.13 5.93
N GLY A 446 11.33 -7.76 4.68
CA GLY A 446 10.02 -7.27 4.27
C GLY A 446 8.91 -8.28 4.51
N GLU A 447 9.13 -9.54 4.15
CA GLU A 447 8.17 -10.62 4.40
C GLU A 447 7.91 -10.79 5.90
N ARG A 448 8.97 -10.91 6.71
CA ARG A 448 8.91 -11.08 8.16
C ARG A 448 8.19 -9.93 8.87
N ALA A 449 8.40 -8.70 8.41
CA ALA A 449 7.70 -7.54 8.96
C ALA A 449 6.20 -7.52 8.58
N THR A 450 5.84 -8.07 7.42
CA THR A 450 4.45 -8.16 6.96
C THR A 450 3.68 -9.29 7.64
N TRP A 451 4.31 -10.44 7.93
CA TRP A 451 3.60 -11.63 8.43
C TRP A 451 2.70 -11.40 9.66
N PRO A 452 3.14 -10.70 10.72
CA PRO A 452 2.29 -10.38 11.88
C PRO A 452 1.09 -9.51 11.53
N LYS A 453 1.12 -8.77 10.41
CA LYS A 453 0.06 -7.85 9.98
C LYS A 453 -0.93 -8.50 9.01
N ILE A 454 -0.65 -9.70 8.51
CA ILE A 454 -1.48 -10.39 7.51
C ILE A 454 -2.92 -10.56 7.98
N SER A 455 -3.16 -10.91 9.24
CA SER A 455 -4.51 -11.11 9.74
C SER A 455 -5.33 -9.83 9.77
N MET A 456 -4.73 -8.72 10.22
CA MET A 456 -5.37 -7.39 10.17
C MET A 456 -5.69 -6.98 8.74
N ILE A 457 -4.69 -7.07 7.85
CA ILE A 457 -4.87 -6.73 6.43
C ILE A 457 -5.95 -7.59 5.79
N ARG A 458 -6.00 -8.89 6.11
CA ARG A 458 -7.01 -9.82 5.62
C ARG A 458 -8.41 -9.41 6.08
N SER A 459 -8.61 -9.12 7.36
CA SER A 459 -9.91 -8.71 7.88
C SER A 459 -10.45 -7.46 7.18
N HIS A 460 -9.63 -6.44 7.00
CA HIS A 460 -10.01 -5.21 6.31
C HIS A 460 -10.20 -5.36 4.79
N ALA A 461 -9.38 -6.20 4.14
CA ALA A 461 -9.42 -6.34 2.68
C ALA A 461 -10.45 -7.36 2.17
N ARG A 462 -10.92 -8.30 3.01
CA ARG A 462 -11.70 -9.45 2.52
C ARG A 462 -13.06 -9.06 1.93
N ILE A 463 -13.78 -8.12 2.54
CA ILE A 463 -15.09 -7.65 2.05
C ILE A 463 -14.93 -6.90 0.72
N SER A 464 -14.01 -5.93 0.66
CA SER A 464 -13.75 -5.16 -0.57
C SER A 464 -13.27 -6.05 -1.72
N LYS A 465 -12.39 -7.02 -1.47
CA LYS A 465 -11.99 -8.01 -2.48
C LYS A 465 -13.14 -8.90 -2.95
N THR A 466 -14.05 -9.27 -2.07
CA THR A 466 -15.25 -10.04 -2.46
C THR A 466 -16.17 -9.19 -3.36
N LEU A 467 -16.43 -7.95 -2.99
CA LEU A 467 -17.17 -7.00 -3.81
C LEU A 467 -16.53 -6.81 -5.20
N GLU A 468 -15.21 -6.63 -5.27
CA GLU A 468 -14.47 -6.53 -6.54
C GLU A 468 -14.61 -7.78 -7.41
N ARG A 469 -14.52 -8.98 -6.81
CA ARG A 469 -14.75 -10.25 -7.52
C ARG A 469 -16.18 -10.35 -8.05
N CYS A 470 -17.18 -9.97 -7.27
CA CYS A 470 -18.58 -9.94 -7.71
C CYS A 470 -18.77 -8.99 -8.91
N VAL A 471 -18.22 -7.77 -8.85
CA VAL A 471 -18.27 -6.82 -9.97
C VAL A 471 -17.61 -7.40 -11.23
N ARG A 472 -16.45 -8.08 -11.10
CA ARG A 472 -15.76 -8.70 -12.23
C ARG A 472 -16.58 -9.83 -12.86
N ARG A 473 -17.14 -10.74 -12.06
CA ARG A 473 -17.99 -11.84 -12.53
C ARG A 473 -19.23 -11.32 -13.26
N LEU A 474 -19.94 -10.35 -12.68
CA LEU A 474 -21.15 -9.76 -13.28
C LEU A 474 -20.85 -9.01 -14.58
N LYS A 475 -19.71 -8.31 -14.69
CA LYS A 475 -19.26 -7.70 -15.94
C LYS A 475 -19.04 -8.74 -17.04
N GLN A 476 -18.40 -9.87 -16.72
CA GLN A 476 -18.17 -10.95 -17.67
C GLN A 476 -19.49 -11.60 -18.12
N GLN A 477 -20.40 -11.85 -17.19
CA GLN A 477 -21.72 -12.38 -17.50
C GLN A 477 -22.51 -11.42 -18.41
N ASN A 478 -22.50 -10.12 -18.11
CA ASN A 478 -23.21 -9.13 -18.91
C ASN A 478 -22.65 -9.01 -20.34
N ARG A 479 -21.33 -9.11 -20.51
CA ARG A 479 -20.68 -9.14 -21.84
C ARG A 479 -21.11 -10.36 -22.66
N ARG A 480 -21.08 -11.56 -22.06
CA ARG A 480 -21.53 -12.80 -22.73
C ARG A 480 -23.00 -12.71 -23.15
N THR A 481 -23.87 -12.17 -22.30
CA THR A 481 -25.28 -11.98 -22.64
C THR A 481 -25.47 -10.99 -23.80
N ALA A 482 -24.66 -9.92 -23.86
CA ALA A 482 -24.71 -8.97 -24.96
C ALA A 482 -24.22 -9.58 -26.28
N GLU A 483 -23.14 -10.38 -26.24
CA GLU A 483 -22.62 -11.12 -27.40
C GLU A 483 -23.65 -12.12 -27.94
N LEU A 484 -24.29 -12.90 -27.06
CA LEU A 484 -25.33 -13.85 -27.45
C LEU A 484 -26.55 -13.17 -28.11
N ARG A 485 -26.94 -11.98 -27.62
CA ARG A 485 -28.03 -11.19 -28.22
C ARG A 485 -27.68 -10.65 -29.61
N LEU A 486 -26.41 -10.28 -29.83
CA LEU A 486 -25.95 -9.82 -31.14
C LEU A 486 -25.99 -10.96 -32.16
N ILE A 487 -25.57 -12.16 -31.78
CA ILE A 487 -25.60 -13.36 -32.63
C ILE A 487 -27.04 -13.78 -32.96
N SER A 488 -27.93 -13.81 -31.96
CA SER A 488 -29.34 -14.17 -32.21
C SER A 488 -30.04 -13.19 -33.15
N ASN A 489 -29.71 -11.90 -33.05
CA ASN A 489 -30.29 -10.87 -33.90
C ASN A 489 -29.72 -10.92 -35.33
N SER A 490 -28.43 -11.25 -35.50
CA SER A 490 -27.86 -11.43 -36.84
C SER A 490 -28.48 -12.62 -37.57
N ASP A 491 -28.72 -13.74 -36.88
CA ASP A 491 -29.34 -14.93 -37.47
C ASP A 491 -30.80 -14.67 -37.88
N SER A 492 -31.54 -13.90 -37.09
CA SER A 492 -32.93 -13.49 -37.43
C SER A 492 -33.06 -12.48 -38.57
N SER A 493 -31.95 -11.82 -38.95
CA SER A 493 -31.90 -10.85 -40.06
C SER A 493 -31.41 -11.45 -41.38
N ALA A 494 -30.91 -12.70 -41.34
CA ALA A 494 -30.41 -13.44 -42.49
C ALA A 494 -31.41 -14.50 -43.03
N SER A 495 -32.56 -14.62 -42.37
CA SER A 495 -33.73 -15.43 -42.74
C SER A 495 -34.90 -14.53 -43.06
#